data_AF-A0AAW0NTB4-F1
#
_entry.id   AF-A0AAW0NTB4-F1
#
_cell.length_a   1.000
_cell.length_b   1.000
_cell.length_c   1.000
_cell.angle_alpha   90.00
_cell.angle_beta   90.00
_cell.angle_gamma   90.00
#
_symmetry.space_group_name_H-M   'P 1'
#
loop_
_entity.id
_entity.type
_entity.pdbx_description
1 polymer ?
#
loop_
_entity_poly.entity_id
_entity_poly.type
_entity_poly.pdbx_seq_one_letter_code
_entity_poly.pdbx_strand_id
1 'polypeptide(L)'
;MFVVSHGDERQIWNMYQTVKYILEHYIAEFDWFYLVQDDAYIEADRVKELVEHLSMDRQLYMGRPAEFIGGEREGKYCDGGYGFLLSRTLLLKLQPFLENCRNDILSSRPDEWLGRCIIDYTSNNCVSQHEGLHYYHFELEKNSDPSKEASDEFKRALTVHPVSEPEQMYRLHRFFTQLELQRTYEEIAKLQAEIKNVSQEAFEGNRSAHWPVGVTAPFEPKTRFEVLSWEYFTEEEIYSCVDGSPKCELKGIDHLDVLDVIEVALAELNKKYMPLLHLKKQALVNGYRRFDPNRGMEYILDLQLEVANQKVTPAQSQNASTWFDH
;
A
#
# COMPACT_ATOMS: atom_id res chain seq x y z
N MET A 1 -5.09 -18.48 -12.47
CA MET A 1 -3.72 -18.59 -12.98
C MET A 1 -3.71 -19.69 -14.02
N PHE A 2 -3.40 -19.37 -15.28
CA PHE A 2 -3.24 -20.34 -16.35
C PHE A 2 -1.75 -20.40 -16.71
N VAL A 3 -1.20 -21.61 -16.85
CA VAL A 3 0.19 -21.81 -17.25
C VAL A 3 0.18 -22.34 -18.67
N VAL A 4 0.89 -21.65 -19.57
CA VAL A 4 1.06 -22.05 -20.97
C VAL A 4 2.53 -22.38 -21.17
N SER A 5 2.83 -23.63 -21.52
CA SER A 5 4.20 -24.05 -21.81
C SER A 5 4.47 -23.99 -23.32
N HIS A 6 5.45 -23.21 -23.73
CA HIS A 6 5.99 -23.26 -25.08
C HIS A 6 7.14 -24.29 -25.12
N GLY A 7 7.05 -25.26 -26.03
CA GLY A 7 7.98 -26.41 -26.06
C GLY A 7 9.34 -26.15 -26.70
N ASP A 8 9.81 -24.90 -26.75
CA ASP A 8 11.09 -24.52 -27.38
C ASP A 8 12.08 -24.01 -26.33
N GLU A 9 13.35 -24.40 -26.45
CA GLU A 9 14.41 -23.95 -25.55
C GLU A 9 14.89 -22.52 -25.89
N ARG A 10 14.61 -22.05 -27.10
CA ARG A 10 15.03 -20.72 -27.56
C ARG A 10 14.11 -19.65 -27.00
N GLN A 11 14.65 -18.80 -26.13
CA GLN A 11 13.89 -17.74 -25.45
C GLN A 11 13.17 -16.78 -26.42
N ILE A 12 13.77 -16.46 -27.57
CA ILE A 12 13.15 -15.63 -28.62
C ILE A 12 11.92 -16.31 -29.21
N TRP A 13 11.99 -17.63 -29.42
CA TRP A 13 10.84 -18.39 -29.91
C TRP A 13 9.70 -18.40 -28.88
N ASN A 14 10.05 -18.53 -27.60
CA ASN A 14 9.06 -18.44 -26.53
C ASN A 14 8.39 -17.08 -26.50
N MET A 15 9.13 -15.97 -26.65
CA MET A 15 8.53 -14.63 -26.78
C MET A 15 7.58 -14.51 -27.98
N TYR A 16 7.99 -15.01 -29.16
CA TYR A 16 7.11 -15.05 -30.33
C TYR A 16 5.82 -15.85 -30.08
N GLN A 17 5.93 -17.05 -29.47
CA GLN A 17 4.77 -17.88 -29.15
C GLN A 17 3.87 -17.22 -28.10
N THR A 18 4.44 -16.54 -27.10
CA THR A 18 3.70 -15.78 -26.09
C THR A 18 2.88 -14.67 -26.74
N VAL A 19 3.49 -13.84 -27.60
CA VAL A 19 2.79 -12.75 -28.29
C VAL A 19 1.71 -13.30 -29.23
N LYS A 20 2.00 -14.39 -29.95
CA LYS A 20 1.01 -15.07 -30.79
C LYS A 20 -0.16 -15.60 -29.98
N TYR A 21 0.10 -16.24 -28.84
CA TYR A 21 -0.92 -16.76 -27.95
C TYR A 21 -1.83 -15.64 -27.41
N ILE A 22 -1.24 -14.52 -26.99
CA ILE A 22 -1.96 -13.31 -26.57
C ILE A 22 -2.87 -12.80 -27.69
N LEU A 23 -2.35 -12.71 -28.93
CA LEU A 23 -3.10 -12.27 -30.09
C LEU A 23 -4.29 -13.18 -30.43
N GLU A 24 -4.13 -14.49 -30.26
CA GLU A 24 -5.17 -15.46 -30.61
C GLU A 24 -6.27 -15.58 -29.53
N HIS A 25 -5.92 -15.41 -28.25
CA HIS A 25 -6.82 -15.74 -27.13
C HIS A 25 -7.34 -14.51 -26.38
N TYR A 26 -6.58 -13.42 -26.32
CA TYR A 26 -6.85 -12.33 -25.37
C TYR A 26 -6.94 -10.94 -26.01
N ILE A 27 -6.52 -10.78 -27.27
CA ILE A 27 -6.54 -9.48 -27.95
C ILE A 27 -7.93 -8.84 -28.04
N ALA A 28 -9.00 -9.65 -27.97
CA ALA A 28 -10.37 -9.15 -28.02
C ALA A 28 -10.87 -8.64 -26.65
N GLU A 29 -10.30 -9.16 -25.56
CA GLU A 29 -10.80 -9.00 -24.19
C GLU A 29 -10.07 -7.90 -23.41
N PHE A 30 -8.80 -7.67 -23.70
CA PHE A 30 -7.96 -6.73 -22.95
C PHE A 30 -7.41 -5.61 -23.85
N ASP A 31 -7.38 -4.39 -23.30
CA ASP A 31 -6.83 -3.21 -23.98
C ASP A 31 -5.33 -3.03 -23.76
N TRP A 32 -4.80 -3.63 -22.69
CA TRP A 32 -3.41 -3.50 -22.26
C TRP A 32 -2.81 -4.85 -21.91
N PHE A 33 -1.56 -5.05 -22.33
CA PHE A 33 -0.78 -6.25 -22.07
C PHE A 33 0.52 -5.88 -21.40
N TYR A 34 0.71 -6.37 -20.18
CA TYR A 34 1.95 -6.19 -19.42
C TYR A 34 2.80 -7.46 -19.52
N LEU A 35 3.98 -7.35 -20.13
CA LEU A 35 4.94 -8.44 -20.26
C LEU A 35 6.12 -8.16 -19.35
N VAL A 36 6.60 -9.20 -18.65
CA VAL A 36 7.65 -9.08 -17.63
C VAL A 36 8.37 -10.41 -17.44
N GLN A 37 9.64 -10.35 -17.04
CA GLN A 37 10.45 -11.53 -16.71
C GLN A 37 10.17 -12.04 -15.28
N ASP A 38 10.62 -13.26 -15.02
CA ASP A 38 10.44 -13.95 -13.74
C ASP A 38 11.37 -13.46 -12.64
N ASP A 39 12.39 -12.66 -12.98
CA ASP A 39 13.33 -12.02 -12.05
C ASP A 39 12.97 -10.57 -11.71
N ALA A 40 11.70 -10.19 -11.84
CA ALA A 40 11.20 -8.86 -11.52
C ALA A 40 10.11 -8.90 -10.44
N TYR A 41 10.20 -8.02 -9.45
CA TYR A 41 9.09 -7.76 -8.52
C TYR A 41 8.20 -6.66 -9.07
N ILE A 42 6.88 -6.85 -9.00
CA ILE A 42 5.89 -5.90 -9.54
C ILE A 42 4.91 -5.54 -8.43
N GLU A 43 4.63 -4.26 -8.30
CA GLU A 43 3.50 -3.76 -7.53
C GLU A 43 2.30 -3.63 -8.48
N ALA A 44 1.35 -4.56 -8.38
CA ALA A 44 0.30 -4.74 -9.37
C ALA A 44 -0.76 -3.61 -9.33
N ASP A 45 -1.05 -3.07 -8.14
CA ASP A 45 -2.06 -2.03 -7.98
C ASP A 45 -1.62 -0.72 -8.65
N ARG A 46 -0.33 -0.38 -8.58
CA ARG A 46 0.25 0.75 -9.30
C ARG A 46 0.30 0.54 -10.81
N VAL A 47 0.50 -0.69 -11.30
CA VAL A 47 0.41 -0.98 -12.75
C VAL A 47 -1.01 -0.72 -13.22
N LYS A 48 -1.99 -1.16 -12.43
CA LYS A 48 -3.40 -0.91 -12.69
C LYS A 48 -3.72 0.60 -12.68
N GLU A 49 -3.27 1.34 -11.66
CA GLU A 49 -3.46 2.80 -11.58
C GLU A 49 -2.85 3.52 -12.79
N LEU A 50 -1.63 3.14 -13.21
CA LEU A 50 -0.99 3.69 -14.40
C LEU A 50 -1.84 3.46 -15.66
N VAL A 51 -2.34 2.23 -15.84
CA VAL A 51 -3.11 1.83 -17.01
C VAL A 51 -4.50 2.48 -17.03
N GLU A 52 -5.15 2.67 -15.88
CA GLU A 52 -6.46 3.33 -15.77
C GLU A 52 -6.44 4.79 -16.25
N HIS A 53 -5.28 5.46 -16.18
CA HIS A 53 -5.10 6.83 -16.64
C HIS A 53 -4.60 6.94 -18.10
N LEU A 54 -4.32 5.81 -18.77
CA LEU A 54 -3.83 5.80 -20.15
C LEU A 54 -4.97 5.73 -21.17
N SER A 55 -4.85 6.51 -22.25
CA SER A 55 -5.81 6.51 -23.36
C SER A 55 -5.72 5.23 -24.20
N MET A 56 -6.84 4.51 -24.35
CA MET A 56 -6.90 3.21 -25.06
C MET A 56 -6.63 3.29 -26.58
N ASP A 57 -6.90 4.43 -27.22
CA ASP A 57 -6.88 4.56 -28.68
C ASP A 57 -5.46 4.71 -29.28
N ARG A 58 -4.40 4.70 -28.47
CA ARG A 58 -3.04 4.99 -28.92
C ARG A 58 -2.17 3.73 -29.02
N GLN A 59 -1.28 3.74 -30.01
CA GLN A 59 -0.19 2.77 -30.11
C GLN A 59 0.86 3.16 -29.06
N LEU A 60 0.90 2.42 -27.96
CA LEU A 60 1.82 2.71 -26.87
C LEU A 60 2.68 1.49 -26.56
N TYR A 61 3.98 1.75 -26.50
CA TYR A 61 5.00 0.83 -26.05
C TYR A 61 5.77 1.51 -24.91
N MET A 62 5.45 1.17 -23.67
CA MET A 62 5.91 1.91 -22.48
C MET A 62 6.63 1.00 -21.49
N GLY A 63 7.79 1.43 -21.00
CA GLY A 63 8.65 0.64 -20.12
C GLY A 63 9.97 1.37 -19.87
N ARG A 64 11.01 0.64 -19.45
CA ARG A 64 12.39 1.19 -19.35
C ARG A 64 13.08 1.15 -20.72
N PRO A 65 13.38 2.30 -21.36
CA PRO A 65 14.03 2.32 -22.67
C PRO A 65 15.50 1.86 -22.59
N ALA A 66 15.91 0.98 -23.48
CA ALA A 66 17.26 0.46 -23.64
C ALA A 66 17.73 0.58 -25.10
N GLU A 67 19.05 0.70 -25.28
CA GLU A 67 19.71 0.81 -26.59
C GLU A 67 19.98 -0.57 -27.19
N PHE A 68 19.85 -0.69 -28.51
CA PHE A 68 20.15 -1.94 -29.23
C PHE A 68 21.61 -2.35 -29.11
N ILE A 69 21.85 -3.66 -28.98
CA ILE A 69 23.22 -4.19 -28.93
C ILE A 69 23.86 -3.98 -30.31
N GLY A 70 25.04 -3.37 -30.32
CA GLY A 70 25.76 -3.02 -31.55
C GLY A 70 25.56 -1.57 -32.01
N GLY A 71 24.68 -0.77 -31.38
CA GLY A 71 24.65 0.70 -31.47
C GLY A 71 24.37 1.34 -32.84
N GLU A 72 24.23 0.55 -33.90
CA GLU A 72 24.04 1.06 -35.27
C GLU A 72 22.58 1.41 -35.59
N ARG A 73 21.62 1.04 -34.73
CA ARG A 73 20.19 1.19 -35.01
C ARG A 73 19.58 2.38 -34.27
N GLU A 74 18.83 3.20 -34.99
CA GLU A 74 18.00 4.24 -34.41
C GLU A 74 16.77 3.64 -33.71
N GLY A 75 16.53 4.07 -32.48
CA GLY A 75 15.36 3.71 -31.67
C GLY A 75 15.70 2.96 -30.39
N LYS A 76 14.72 2.87 -29.48
CA LYS A 76 14.89 2.22 -28.16
C LYS A 76 13.84 1.14 -27.96
N TYR A 77 14.23 -0.02 -27.45
CA TYR A 77 13.32 -1.06 -27.02
C TYR A 77 13.08 -0.97 -25.50
N CYS A 78 12.02 -1.62 -25.00
CA CYS A 78 11.80 -1.71 -23.56
C CYS A 78 12.51 -2.94 -23.00
N ASP A 79 13.33 -2.75 -21.97
CA ASP A 79 14.03 -3.80 -21.25
C ASP A 79 13.00 -4.72 -20.54
N GLY A 80 12.99 -6.00 -20.91
CA GLY A 80 12.03 -6.97 -20.41
C GLY A 80 12.17 -7.27 -18.92
N GLY A 81 13.35 -7.04 -18.35
CA GLY A 81 13.61 -7.22 -16.91
C GLY A 81 12.76 -6.29 -16.05
N TYR A 82 12.48 -5.08 -16.53
CA TYR A 82 11.63 -4.11 -15.82
C TYR A 82 10.16 -4.23 -16.19
N GLY A 83 9.82 -5.14 -17.09
CA GLY A 83 8.50 -5.23 -17.69
C GLY A 83 8.15 -4.04 -18.58
N PHE A 84 7.13 -4.23 -19.41
CA PHE A 84 6.64 -3.20 -20.31
C PHE A 84 5.18 -3.42 -20.70
N LEU A 85 4.51 -2.30 -21.02
CA LEU A 85 3.15 -2.22 -21.48
C LEU A 85 3.09 -2.15 -23.00
N LEU A 86 2.19 -2.94 -23.58
CA LEU A 86 1.80 -2.90 -24.97
C LEU A 86 0.31 -2.61 -25.06
N SER A 87 -0.07 -1.61 -25.86
CA SER A 87 -1.48 -1.38 -26.16
C SER A 87 -2.01 -2.42 -27.15
N ARG A 88 -3.29 -2.74 -27.04
CA ARG A 88 -4.01 -3.62 -27.97
C ARG A 88 -3.88 -3.15 -29.43
N THR A 89 -3.99 -1.85 -29.66
CA THR A 89 -3.87 -1.27 -31.02
C THR A 89 -2.48 -1.47 -31.62
N LEU A 90 -1.43 -1.44 -30.79
CA LEU A 90 -0.06 -1.74 -31.22
C LEU A 90 0.10 -3.21 -31.62
N LEU A 91 -0.39 -4.13 -30.78
CA LEU A 91 -0.32 -5.57 -31.05
C LEU A 91 -1.09 -5.97 -32.32
N LEU A 92 -2.29 -5.41 -32.53
CA LEU A 92 -3.08 -5.65 -33.74
C LEU A 92 -2.35 -5.18 -35.01
N LYS A 93 -1.64 -4.05 -34.95
CA LYS A 93 -0.82 -3.56 -36.07
C LYS A 93 0.40 -4.45 -36.32
N LEU A 94 0.96 -5.05 -35.27
CA LEU A 94 2.13 -5.94 -35.35
C LEU A 94 1.78 -7.33 -35.89
N GLN A 95 0.58 -7.84 -35.59
CA GLN A 95 0.11 -9.19 -35.91
C GLN A 95 0.47 -9.70 -37.32
N PRO A 96 0.22 -8.98 -38.43
CA PRO A 96 0.52 -9.48 -39.77
C PRO A 96 2.02 -9.67 -40.06
N PHE A 97 2.90 -9.08 -39.24
CA PHE A 97 4.35 -9.08 -39.47
C PHE A 97 5.14 -10.00 -38.52
N LEU A 98 4.47 -10.62 -37.54
CA LEU A 98 5.15 -11.48 -36.56
C LEU A 98 5.90 -12.66 -37.20
N GLU A 99 5.36 -13.24 -38.28
CA GLU A 99 6.05 -14.31 -39.03
C GLU A 99 7.35 -13.81 -39.68
N ASN A 100 7.34 -12.58 -40.21
CA ASN A 100 8.53 -11.96 -40.80
C ASN A 100 9.59 -11.71 -39.72
N CYS A 101 9.18 -11.13 -38.58
CA CYS A 101 10.07 -10.89 -37.44
C CYS A 101 10.71 -12.18 -36.91
N ARG A 102 9.95 -13.28 -36.93
CA ARG A 102 10.45 -14.60 -36.47
C ARG A 102 11.51 -15.18 -37.39
N ASN A 103 11.47 -14.88 -38.69
CA ASN A 103 12.42 -15.42 -39.65
C ASN A 103 13.72 -14.59 -39.72
N ASP A 104 13.70 -13.36 -39.21
CA ASP A 104 14.85 -12.42 -39.19
C ASP A 104 15.38 -12.21 -37.76
N ILE A 105 15.87 -13.30 -37.15
CA ILE A 105 16.40 -13.26 -35.77
C ILE A 105 17.84 -12.74 -35.80
N LEU A 106 17.97 -11.46 -35.51
CA LEU A 106 19.26 -10.77 -35.42
C LEU A 106 19.64 -10.36 -33.99
N SER A 107 18.70 -10.41 -33.04
CA SER A 107 18.91 -10.05 -31.64
C SER A 107 19.29 -11.28 -30.80
N SER A 108 20.03 -11.07 -29.71
CA SER A 108 20.36 -12.14 -28.75
C SER A 108 19.34 -12.24 -27.61
N ARG A 109 18.63 -11.14 -27.31
CA ARG A 109 17.62 -11.10 -26.24
C ARG A 109 16.19 -11.07 -26.79
N PRO A 110 15.20 -11.71 -26.10
CA PRO A 110 13.81 -11.75 -26.57
C PRO A 110 13.09 -10.40 -26.58
N ASP A 111 13.36 -9.56 -25.59
CA ASP A 111 12.85 -8.19 -25.47
C ASP A 111 13.39 -7.28 -26.59
N GLU A 112 14.70 -7.38 -26.88
CA GLU A 112 15.34 -6.68 -27.99
C GLU A 112 14.77 -7.14 -29.35
N TRP A 113 14.53 -8.44 -29.53
CA TRP A 113 13.88 -8.98 -30.73
C TRP A 113 12.47 -8.40 -30.92
N LEU A 114 11.65 -8.40 -29.88
CA LEU A 114 10.29 -7.88 -29.95
C LEU A 114 10.30 -6.36 -30.19
N GLY A 115 11.15 -5.62 -29.49
CA GLY A 115 11.29 -4.18 -29.68
C GLY A 115 11.73 -3.81 -31.09
N ARG A 116 12.66 -4.57 -31.69
CA ARG A 116 13.06 -4.41 -33.10
C ARG A 116 11.87 -4.60 -34.03
N CYS A 117 11.11 -5.69 -33.85
CA CYS A 117 9.90 -5.98 -34.63
C CYS A 117 8.86 -4.84 -34.51
N ILE A 118 8.63 -4.32 -33.30
CA ILE A 118 7.72 -3.21 -33.06
C ILE A 118 8.16 -1.95 -33.82
N ILE A 119 9.43 -1.56 -33.69
CA ILE A 119 9.96 -0.36 -34.34
C ILE A 119 9.87 -0.48 -35.86
N ASP A 120 10.24 -1.63 -36.42
CA ASP A 120 10.33 -1.83 -37.87
C ASP A 120 8.98 -1.76 -38.58
N TYR A 121 7.95 -2.35 -37.96
CA TYR A 121 6.64 -2.46 -38.60
C TYR A 121 5.62 -1.45 -38.10
N THR A 122 5.87 -0.80 -36.95
CA THR A 122 4.91 0.15 -36.36
C THR A 122 5.45 1.56 -36.17
N SER A 123 6.77 1.74 -36.23
CA SER A 123 7.48 3.00 -35.95
C SER A 123 7.30 3.54 -34.52
N ASN A 124 6.90 2.69 -33.57
CA ASN A 124 6.77 3.05 -32.17
C ASN A 124 8.04 2.68 -31.39
N ASN A 125 8.60 3.64 -30.66
CA ASN A 125 9.74 3.44 -29.78
C ASN A 125 9.27 3.19 -28.34
N CYS A 126 10.10 2.52 -27.55
CA CYS A 126 9.87 2.43 -26.11
C CYS A 126 9.97 3.81 -25.46
N VAL A 127 8.96 4.17 -24.66
CA VAL A 127 8.93 5.41 -23.90
C VAL A 127 8.85 5.15 -22.40
N SER A 128 9.55 5.95 -21.60
CA SER A 128 9.44 5.95 -20.13
C SER A 128 8.36 6.90 -19.61
N GLN A 129 7.77 7.72 -20.48
CA GLN A 129 6.75 8.70 -20.12
C GLN A 129 5.76 8.90 -21.27
N HIS A 130 4.46 9.00 -20.95
CA HIS A 130 3.40 9.33 -21.89
C HIS A 130 2.32 10.17 -21.22
N GLU A 131 1.88 11.26 -21.85
CA GLU A 131 0.79 12.13 -21.32
C GLU A 131 0.98 12.60 -19.87
N GLY A 132 2.23 12.82 -19.45
CA GLY A 132 2.56 13.21 -18.07
C GLY A 132 2.66 12.05 -17.09
N LEU A 133 2.26 10.84 -17.48
CA LEU A 133 2.42 9.61 -16.70
C LEU A 133 3.81 9.03 -16.91
N HIS A 134 4.47 8.65 -15.81
CA HIS A 134 5.83 8.13 -15.81
C HIS A 134 5.86 6.63 -15.50
N TYR A 135 6.70 5.89 -16.21
CA TYR A 135 7.01 4.50 -15.91
C TYR A 135 8.12 4.42 -14.86
N TYR A 136 7.71 4.36 -13.59
CA TYR A 136 8.65 4.29 -12.47
C TYR A 136 9.24 2.88 -12.35
N HIS A 137 10.56 2.78 -12.34
CA HIS A 137 11.28 1.52 -12.19
C HIS A 137 12.46 1.71 -11.23
N PHE A 138 12.91 0.64 -10.60
CA PHE A 138 14.06 0.68 -9.71
C PHE A 138 15.02 -0.47 -9.98
N GLU A 139 16.30 -0.14 -10.14
CA GLU A 139 17.38 -1.11 -10.33
C GLU A 139 17.89 -1.57 -8.96
N LEU A 140 17.70 -2.84 -8.63
CA LEU A 140 18.12 -3.39 -7.35
C LEU A 140 19.60 -3.79 -7.39
N GLU A 141 20.39 -3.20 -6.51
CA GLU A 141 21.80 -3.58 -6.38
C GLU A 141 21.95 -5.00 -5.82
N LYS A 142 23.01 -5.71 -6.26
CA LYS A 142 23.31 -7.06 -5.78
C LYS A 142 23.57 -7.06 -4.27
N ASN A 143 22.87 -7.93 -3.54
CA ASN A 143 22.92 -8.07 -2.07
C ASN A 143 22.41 -6.84 -1.29
N SER A 144 21.65 -5.95 -1.91
CA SER A 144 20.95 -4.89 -1.19
C SER A 144 19.82 -5.45 -0.34
N ASP A 145 19.56 -4.80 0.80
CA ASP A 145 18.43 -5.11 1.66
C ASP A 145 17.29 -4.13 1.35
N PRO A 146 16.19 -4.57 0.71
CA PRO A 146 15.08 -3.69 0.35
C PRO A 146 14.48 -2.94 1.53
N SER A 147 14.60 -3.48 2.75
CA SER A 147 14.06 -2.83 3.96
C SER A 147 14.84 -1.59 4.39
N LYS A 148 16.08 -1.43 3.93
CA LYS A 148 16.94 -0.28 4.22
C LYS A 148 16.90 0.78 3.14
N GLU A 149 16.27 0.47 2.01
CA GLU A 149 16.17 1.39 0.90
C GLU A 149 15.11 2.46 1.20
N ALA A 150 15.56 3.71 1.32
CA ALA A 150 14.74 4.84 1.74
C ALA A 150 14.47 5.84 0.61
N SER A 151 15.06 5.64 -0.57
CA SER A 151 14.91 6.55 -1.71
C SER A 151 13.44 6.70 -2.13
N ASP A 152 13.09 7.91 -2.55
CA ASP A 152 11.76 8.20 -3.06
C ASP A 152 11.51 7.51 -4.41
N GLU A 153 12.57 7.25 -5.18
CA GLU A 153 12.52 6.50 -6.44
C GLU A 153 12.06 5.05 -6.19
N PHE A 154 12.66 4.37 -5.21
CA PHE A 154 12.24 3.03 -4.81
C PHE A 154 10.80 3.00 -4.30
N LYS A 155 10.44 3.95 -3.43
CA LYS A 155 9.07 4.06 -2.90
C LYS A 155 8.02 4.33 -3.96
N ARG A 156 8.38 4.91 -5.11
CA ARG A 156 7.47 5.18 -6.24
C ARG A 156 7.55 4.14 -7.35
N ALA A 157 8.49 3.20 -7.29
CA ALA A 157 8.70 2.19 -8.31
C ALA A 157 7.46 1.33 -8.55
N LEU A 158 7.17 1.05 -9.81
CA LEU A 158 6.18 0.08 -10.27
C LEU A 158 6.74 -1.34 -10.24
N THR A 159 8.03 -1.42 -10.58
CA THR A 159 8.75 -2.65 -10.88
C THR A 159 10.18 -2.52 -10.36
N VAL A 160 10.68 -3.61 -9.81
CA VAL A 160 12.03 -3.71 -9.22
C VAL A 160 12.73 -4.89 -9.87
N HIS A 161 13.90 -4.64 -10.45
CA HIS A 161 14.69 -5.65 -11.16
C HIS A 161 16.18 -5.37 -10.96
N PRO A 162 17.07 -6.37 -10.88
CA PRO A 162 16.79 -7.81 -10.84
C PRO A 162 16.51 -8.32 -9.42
N VAL A 163 15.65 -9.33 -9.33
CA VAL A 163 15.31 -10.05 -8.08
C VAL A 163 15.64 -11.52 -8.26
N SER A 164 16.86 -11.90 -7.86
CA SER A 164 17.40 -13.23 -8.14
C SER A 164 16.90 -14.32 -7.19
N GLU A 165 16.46 -13.96 -5.98
CA GLU A 165 16.10 -14.92 -4.93
C GLU A 165 14.61 -14.80 -4.54
N PRO A 166 13.88 -15.92 -4.39
CA PRO A 166 12.47 -15.88 -3.96
C PRO A 166 12.26 -15.18 -2.62
N GLU A 167 13.23 -15.28 -1.69
CA GLU A 167 13.14 -14.59 -0.40
C GLU A 167 13.13 -13.06 -0.56
N GLN A 168 13.88 -12.53 -1.53
CA GLN A 168 13.89 -11.10 -1.83
C GLN A 168 12.53 -10.64 -2.36
N MET A 169 11.83 -11.45 -3.17
CA MET A 169 10.47 -11.14 -3.62
C MET A 169 9.51 -10.97 -2.44
N TYR A 170 9.53 -11.88 -1.46
CA TYR A 170 8.67 -11.77 -0.26
C TYR A 170 9.02 -10.55 0.60
N ARG A 171 10.32 -10.22 0.73
CA ARG A 171 10.77 -9.03 1.47
C ARG A 171 10.30 -7.73 0.78
N LEU A 172 10.43 -7.66 -0.55
CA LEU A 172 9.91 -6.56 -1.36
C LEU A 172 8.39 -6.46 -1.21
N HIS A 173 7.67 -7.58 -1.32
CA HIS A 173 6.22 -7.59 -1.17
C HIS A 173 5.76 -7.05 0.19
N ARG A 174 6.39 -7.51 1.27
CA ARG A 174 6.12 -7.00 2.62
C ARG A 174 6.39 -5.50 2.72
N PHE A 175 7.49 -5.02 2.16
CA PHE A 175 7.85 -3.60 2.20
C PHE A 175 6.81 -2.73 1.47
N PHE A 176 6.48 -3.05 0.22
CA PHE A 176 5.50 -2.28 -0.55
C PHE A 176 4.10 -2.35 0.06
N THR A 177 3.69 -3.52 0.57
CA THR A 177 2.40 -3.65 1.27
C THR A 177 2.34 -2.75 2.52
N GLN A 178 3.42 -2.68 3.30
CA GLN A 178 3.49 -1.80 4.45
C GLN A 178 3.44 -0.32 4.05
N LEU A 179 4.09 0.05 2.95
CA LEU A 179 4.06 1.40 2.40
C LEU A 179 2.65 1.81 1.95
N GLU A 180 1.95 0.94 1.22
CA GLU A 180 0.57 1.23 0.77
C GLU A 180 -0.43 1.26 1.94
N LEU A 181 -0.24 0.40 2.94
CA LEU A 181 -1.04 0.44 4.17
C LEU A 181 -0.90 1.81 4.86
N GLN A 182 0.32 2.33 4.98
CA GLN A 182 0.55 3.64 5.58
C GLN A 182 -0.10 4.76 4.77
N ARG A 183 0.05 4.76 3.44
CA ARG A 183 -0.60 5.75 2.56
C ARG A 183 -2.11 5.72 2.70
N THR A 184 -2.70 4.53 2.76
CA THR A 184 -4.15 4.34 2.96
C THR A 184 -4.60 4.98 4.28
N TYR A 185 -3.86 4.79 5.37
CA TYR A 185 -4.18 5.44 6.65
C TYR A 185 -4.06 6.97 6.59
N GLU A 186 -3.04 7.50 5.91
CA GLU A 186 -2.86 8.94 5.71
C GLU A 186 -4.01 9.52 4.87
N GLU A 187 -4.44 8.83 3.82
CA GLU A 187 -5.57 9.21 2.99
C GLU A 187 -6.89 9.18 3.76
N ILE A 188 -7.13 8.12 4.55
CA ILE A 188 -8.30 8.06 5.45
C ILE A 188 -8.31 9.26 6.39
N ALA A 189 -7.18 9.59 7.03
CA ALA A 189 -7.10 10.72 7.94
C ALA A 189 -7.37 12.07 7.23
N LYS A 190 -6.84 12.23 6.01
CA LYS A 190 -7.08 13.40 5.17
C LYS A 190 -8.56 13.54 4.79
N LEU A 191 -9.17 12.46 4.28
CA LEU A 191 -10.58 12.42 3.91
C LEU A 191 -11.48 12.71 5.12
N GLN A 192 -11.16 12.15 6.30
CA GLN A 192 -11.88 12.45 7.53
C GLN A 192 -11.81 13.95 7.91
N ALA A 193 -10.65 14.58 7.73
CA ALA A 193 -10.48 16.01 7.96
C ALA A 193 -11.25 16.86 6.94
N GLU A 194 -11.23 16.47 5.66
CA GLU A 194 -11.99 17.15 4.60
C GLU A 194 -13.50 17.06 4.85
N ILE A 195 -14.02 15.88 5.20
CA ILE A 195 -15.43 15.67 5.55
C ILE A 195 -15.84 16.57 6.72
N LYS A 196 -15.00 16.67 7.76
CA LYS A 196 -15.24 17.56 8.91
C LYS A 196 -15.25 19.04 8.53
N ASN A 197 -14.45 19.45 7.55
CA ASN A 197 -14.45 20.84 7.08
C ASN A 197 -15.70 21.14 6.25
N VAL A 198 -16.09 20.22 5.36
CA VAL A 198 -17.27 20.39 4.49
C VAL A 198 -18.58 20.34 5.30
N SER A 199 -18.64 19.55 6.37
CA SER A 199 -19.85 19.44 7.20
C SER A 199 -20.24 20.74 7.89
N GLN A 200 -19.31 21.67 8.10
CA GLN A 200 -19.62 23.00 8.67
C GLN A 200 -20.53 23.81 7.75
N GLU A 201 -20.43 23.60 6.43
CA GLU A 201 -21.19 24.28 5.40
C GLU A 201 -22.43 23.48 4.95
N ALA A 202 -22.64 22.28 5.51
CA ALA A 202 -23.78 21.43 5.16
C ALA A 202 -25.11 22.01 5.68
N PHE A 203 -26.22 21.70 5.00
CA PHE A 203 -27.56 22.18 5.35
C PHE A 203 -28.00 21.82 6.78
N GLU A 204 -27.54 20.68 7.31
CA GLU A 204 -27.77 20.25 8.70
C GLU A 204 -26.69 20.76 9.68
N GLY A 205 -25.73 21.56 9.20
CA GLY A 205 -24.55 22.03 9.94
C GLY A 205 -23.69 20.88 10.49
N ASN A 206 -23.06 21.12 11.64
CA ASN A 206 -22.24 20.15 12.40
C ASN A 206 -22.98 18.86 12.83
N ARG A 207 -24.29 18.74 12.57
CA ARG A 207 -25.04 17.50 12.85
C ARG A 207 -24.84 16.43 11.77
N SER A 208 -24.32 16.79 10.60
CA SER A 208 -24.16 15.84 9.49
C SER A 208 -22.86 15.01 9.56
N ALA A 209 -21.81 15.50 10.22
CA ALA A 209 -20.56 14.77 10.39
C ALA A 209 -20.20 14.62 11.87
N HIS A 210 -20.64 13.50 12.45
CA HIS A 210 -20.23 13.11 13.79
C HIS A 210 -18.78 12.63 13.79
N TRP A 211 -18.09 12.86 14.90
CA TRP A 211 -16.78 12.27 15.14
C TRP A 211 -16.93 10.97 15.94
N PRO A 212 -16.35 9.84 15.50
CA PRO A 212 -15.58 9.65 14.26
C PRO A 212 -16.45 9.62 13.00
N VAL A 213 -15.90 10.06 11.87
CA VAL A 213 -16.60 10.02 10.58
C VAL A 213 -16.92 8.58 10.21
N GLY A 214 -18.16 8.33 9.77
CA GLY A 214 -18.65 6.99 9.45
C GLY A 214 -19.22 6.22 10.64
N VAL A 215 -19.20 6.81 11.84
CA VAL A 215 -19.86 6.27 13.03
C VAL A 215 -21.19 6.99 13.27
N THR A 216 -22.20 6.24 13.70
CA THR A 216 -23.52 6.75 14.06
C THR A 216 -23.43 7.78 15.20
N ALA A 217 -24.33 8.76 15.16
CA ALA A 217 -24.46 9.76 16.22
C ALA A 217 -24.71 9.12 17.59
N PRO A 218 -24.20 9.71 18.69
CA PRO A 218 -24.66 9.35 20.03
C PRO A 218 -26.19 9.45 20.14
N PHE A 219 -26.78 8.60 20.97
CA PHE A 219 -28.22 8.65 21.22
C PHE A 219 -28.63 10.00 21.85
N GLU A 220 -29.49 10.77 21.16
CA GLU A 220 -30.06 12.02 21.69
C GLU A 220 -31.43 11.74 22.34
N PRO A 221 -31.57 11.82 23.67
CA PRO A 221 -32.83 11.61 24.36
C PRO A 221 -33.83 12.74 24.06
N LYS A 222 -35.03 12.39 23.60
CA LYS A 222 -36.10 13.38 23.31
C LYS A 222 -36.89 13.73 24.57
N THR A 223 -36.90 12.83 25.54
CA THR A 223 -37.62 13.01 26.80
C THR A 223 -36.71 12.72 27.99
N ARG A 224 -37.08 13.25 29.17
CA ARG A 224 -36.36 12.99 30.44
C ARG A 224 -36.30 11.51 30.83
N PHE A 225 -37.12 10.66 30.23
CA PHE A 225 -37.19 9.23 30.51
C PHE A 225 -36.25 8.41 29.63
N GLU A 226 -35.68 9.04 28.60
CA GLU A 226 -34.73 8.41 27.67
C GLU A 226 -33.27 8.71 28.03
N VAL A 227 -33.02 9.49 29.09
CA VAL A 227 -31.67 9.87 29.50
C VAL A 227 -30.92 8.63 29.99
N LEU A 228 -29.88 8.25 29.24
CA LEU A 228 -28.98 7.16 29.59
C LEU A 228 -28.12 7.56 30.81
N SER A 229 -28.19 6.76 31.87
CA SER A 229 -27.44 6.99 33.11
C SER A 229 -26.00 6.47 33.03
N TRP A 230 -25.07 7.25 33.57
CA TRP A 230 -23.70 6.80 33.82
C TRP A 230 -23.63 5.95 35.09
N GLU A 231 -22.98 4.80 35.00
CA GLU A 231 -22.67 3.92 36.12
C GLU A 231 -21.25 4.19 36.59
N TYR A 232 -21.10 4.52 37.87
CA TYR A 232 -19.79 4.70 38.47
C TYR A 232 -19.17 3.35 38.86
N PHE A 233 -17.88 3.19 38.57
CA PHE A 233 -17.11 2.00 38.91
C PHE A 233 -15.68 2.34 39.34
N THR A 234 -15.10 1.44 40.15
CA THR A 234 -13.68 1.38 40.49
C THR A 234 -13.07 0.12 39.87
N GLU A 235 -11.79 -0.19 40.12
CA GLU A 235 -11.17 -1.41 39.58
C GLU A 235 -11.83 -2.70 40.10
N GLU A 236 -12.46 -2.64 41.27
CA GLU A 236 -13.00 -3.81 41.97
C GLU A 236 -14.51 -3.74 42.20
N GLU A 237 -15.14 -2.57 42.12
CA GLU A 237 -16.53 -2.38 42.54
C GLU A 237 -17.34 -1.57 41.51
N ILE A 238 -18.63 -1.87 41.43
CA ILE A 238 -19.64 -1.09 40.71
C ILE A 238 -20.74 -0.63 41.66
N TYR A 239 -21.30 0.55 41.38
CA TYR A 239 -22.24 1.24 42.27
C TYR A 239 -23.69 1.24 41.73
N SER A 240 -24.00 0.36 40.78
CA SER A 240 -25.32 0.16 40.14
C SER A 240 -25.76 -1.31 40.20
N CYS A 241 -25.88 -1.86 41.41
CA CYS A 241 -26.10 -3.28 41.61
C CYS A 241 -27.55 -3.71 41.35
N VAL A 242 -27.73 -4.85 40.69
CA VAL A 242 -29.05 -5.42 40.35
C VAL A 242 -29.86 -5.76 41.61
N ASP A 243 -29.18 -6.10 42.71
CA ASP A 243 -29.79 -6.42 44.00
C ASP A 243 -30.17 -5.17 44.83
N GLY A 244 -29.91 -3.97 44.31
CA GLY A 244 -30.16 -2.71 45.00
C GLY A 244 -29.16 -2.39 46.12
N SER A 245 -28.08 -3.16 46.24
CA SER A 245 -26.98 -2.84 47.14
C SER A 245 -26.24 -1.57 46.67
N PRO A 246 -25.69 -0.76 47.60
CA PRO A 246 -25.00 0.49 47.24
C PRO A 246 -23.68 0.25 46.49
N LYS A 247 -23.09 -0.94 46.65
CA LYS A 247 -21.87 -1.36 45.96
C LYS A 247 -21.81 -2.89 45.86
N CYS A 248 -21.29 -3.38 44.75
CA CYS A 248 -21.09 -4.80 44.47
C CYS A 248 -19.76 -4.98 43.76
N GLU A 249 -19.19 -6.17 43.93
CA GLU A 249 -17.88 -6.53 43.38
C GLU A 249 -18.01 -6.78 41.86
N LEU A 250 -17.08 -6.20 41.09
CA LEU A 250 -16.94 -6.45 39.66
C LEU A 250 -16.47 -7.90 39.46
N LYS A 251 -17.30 -8.71 38.80
CA LYS A 251 -17.03 -10.14 38.57
C LYS A 251 -17.26 -10.53 37.13
N GLY A 252 -16.51 -11.55 36.69
CA GLY A 252 -16.69 -12.15 35.38
C GLY A 252 -16.38 -11.17 34.25
N ILE A 253 -17.36 -10.98 33.35
CA ILE A 253 -17.20 -10.20 32.12
C ILE A 253 -16.98 -8.72 32.42
N ASP A 254 -17.70 -8.14 33.39
CA ASP A 254 -17.58 -6.72 33.72
C ASP A 254 -16.16 -6.36 34.23
N HIS A 255 -15.56 -7.24 35.01
CA HIS A 255 -14.18 -7.04 35.50
C HIS A 255 -13.15 -7.14 34.35
N LEU A 256 -13.32 -8.12 33.44
CA LEU A 256 -12.44 -8.26 32.29
C LEU A 256 -12.56 -7.07 31.33
N ASP A 257 -13.78 -6.59 31.11
CA ASP A 257 -14.07 -5.41 30.29
C ASP A 257 -13.41 -4.16 30.86
N VAL A 258 -13.54 -3.89 32.16
CA VAL A 258 -12.86 -2.77 32.82
C VAL A 258 -11.34 -2.84 32.67
N LEU A 259 -10.75 -4.02 32.85
CA LEU A 259 -9.31 -4.21 32.68
C LEU A 259 -8.86 -3.96 31.23
N ASP A 260 -9.60 -4.48 30.26
CA ASP A 260 -9.31 -4.31 28.83
C ASP A 260 -9.39 -2.84 28.42
N VAL A 261 -10.44 -2.12 28.83
CA VAL A 261 -10.60 -0.70 28.52
C VAL A 261 -9.47 0.15 29.12
N ILE A 262 -9.03 -0.17 30.35
CA ILE A 262 -7.88 0.50 30.97
C ILE A 262 -6.59 0.22 30.19
N GLU A 263 -6.36 -1.03 29.76
CA GLU A 263 -5.18 -1.42 28.97
C GLU A 263 -5.16 -0.71 27.62
N VAL A 264 -6.28 -0.71 26.90
CA VAL A 264 -6.45 -0.01 25.62
C VAL A 264 -6.21 1.49 25.78
N ALA A 265 -6.76 2.12 26.83
CA ALA A 265 -6.56 3.54 27.10
C ALA A 265 -5.07 3.87 27.34
N LEU A 266 -4.35 3.04 28.10
CA LEU A 266 -2.92 3.19 28.32
C LEU A 266 -2.10 2.98 27.05
N ALA A 267 -2.48 2.01 26.22
CA ALA A 267 -1.82 1.73 24.95
C ALA A 267 -1.95 2.93 23.99
N GLU A 268 -3.15 3.50 23.84
CA GLU A 268 -3.38 4.67 23.00
C GLU A 268 -2.69 5.94 23.54
N LEU A 269 -2.68 6.14 24.87
CA LEU A 269 -1.91 7.22 25.49
C LEU A 269 -0.41 7.06 25.20
N ASN A 270 0.16 5.87 25.40
CA ASN A 270 1.57 5.61 25.11
C ASN A 270 1.88 5.76 23.62
N LYS A 271 1.02 5.30 22.72
CA LYS A 271 1.16 5.49 21.28
C LYS A 271 1.20 6.96 20.89
N LYS A 272 0.42 7.81 21.56
CA LYS A 272 0.37 9.26 21.32
C LYS A 272 1.57 10.02 21.86
N TYR A 273 2.10 9.62 23.02
CA TYR A 273 3.18 10.35 23.70
C TYR A 273 4.57 9.73 23.55
N MET A 274 4.69 8.52 23.00
CA MET A 274 5.97 7.93 22.60
C MET A 274 6.60 8.71 21.42
N PRO A 275 7.93 8.86 21.38
CA PRO A 275 8.92 8.35 22.34
C PRO A 275 9.19 9.29 23.54
N LEU A 276 8.47 10.41 23.66
CA LEU A 276 8.77 11.46 24.65
C LEU A 276 8.46 11.01 26.09
N LEU A 277 7.33 10.33 26.30
CA LEU A 277 6.89 9.87 27.62
C LEU A 277 6.42 8.42 27.53
N HIS A 278 6.85 7.62 28.50
CA HIS A 278 6.24 6.33 28.76
C HIS A 278 5.38 6.44 30.03
N LEU A 279 4.08 6.23 29.87
CA LEU A 279 3.08 6.37 30.92
C LEU A 279 2.73 4.99 31.45
N LYS A 280 2.81 4.83 32.77
CA LYS A 280 2.35 3.63 33.49
C LYS A 280 1.15 4.00 34.34
N LYS A 281 0.17 3.09 34.42
CA LYS A 281 -0.96 3.24 35.35
C LYS A 281 -0.46 3.12 36.78
N GLN A 282 -0.80 4.12 37.59
CA GLN A 282 -0.69 4.02 39.04
C GLN A 282 -2.00 3.51 39.63
N ALA A 283 -3.12 4.15 39.29
CA ALA A 283 -4.46 3.75 39.74
C ALA A 283 -5.56 4.33 38.82
N LEU A 284 -6.71 3.68 38.75
CA LEU A 284 -7.96 4.31 38.31
C LEU A 284 -8.54 5.11 39.49
N VAL A 285 -8.73 6.42 39.31
CA VAL A 285 -9.33 7.31 40.31
C VAL A 285 -10.85 7.22 40.23
N ASN A 286 -11.40 7.43 39.04
CA ASN A 286 -12.85 7.34 38.77
C ASN A 286 -13.08 6.65 37.43
N GLY A 287 -14.02 5.71 37.37
CA GLY A 287 -14.55 5.15 36.14
C GLY A 287 -16.03 5.44 36.01
N TYR A 288 -16.47 5.84 34.82
CA TYR A 288 -17.89 5.92 34.48
C TYR A 288 -18.13 5.15 33.19
N ARG A 289 -19.16 4.30 33.16
CA ARG A 289 -19.59 3.58 31.97
C ARG A 289 -21.06 3.82 31.65
N ARG A 290 -21.43 3.78 30.37
CA ARG A 290 -22.83 3.68 29.96
C ARG A 290 -22.95 2.89 28.66
N PHE A 291 -24.13 2.35 28.41
CA PHE A 291 -24.45 1.72 27.13
C PHE A 291 -25.24 2.69 26.25
N ASP A 292 -24.67 3.10 25.13
CA ASP A 292 -25.35 3.84 24.06
C ASP A 292 -25.88 2.84 23.01
N PRO A 293 -27.20 2.76 22.75
CA PRO A 293 -27.77 1.84 21.77
C PRO A 293 -27.20 1.98 20.34
N ASN A 294 -26.69 3.17 19.99
CA ASN A 294 -26.15 3.45 18.66
C ASN A 294 -24.64 3.16 18.57
N ARG A 295 -23.90 3.26 19.68
CA ARG A 295 -22.42 3.22 19.71
C ARG A 295 -21.83 2.08 20.53
N GLY A 296 -22.65 1.36 21.30
CA GLY A 296 -22.21 0.35 22.25
C GLY A 296 -21.79 0.96 23.59
N MET A 297 -20.83 0.32 24.27
CA MET A 297 -20.35 0.76 25.57
C MET A 297 -19.43 1.98 25.45
N GLU A 298 -19.69 2.99 26.28
CA GLU A 298 -18.86 4.19 26.41
C GLU A 298 -18.27 4.28 27.82
N TYR A 299 -17.02 4.74 27.90
CA TYR A 299 -16.27 4.84 29.15
C TYR A 299 -15.64 6.22 29.31
N ILE A 300 -15.63 6.72 30.54
CA ILE A 300 -14.87 7.89 30.97
C ILE A 300 -13.97 7.41 32.10
N LEU A 301 -12.64 7.53 31.91
CA LEU A 301 -11.64 7.07 32.86
C LEU A 301 -10.80 8.25 33.35
N ASP A 302 -10.77 8.44 34.66
CA ASP A 302 -9.80 9.30 35.33
C ASP A 302 -8.63 8.44 35.83
N LEU A 303 -7.55 8.40 35.05
CA LEU A 303 -6.37 7.60 35.37
C LEU A 303 -5.29 8.44 36.06
N GLN A 304 -4.77 7.95 37.18
CA GLN A 304 -3.53 8.43 37.76
C GLN A 304 -2.36 7.70 37.08
N LEU A 305 -1.47 8.47 36.47
CA LEU A 305 -0.36 7.95 35.67
C LEU A 305 0.99 8.35 36.27
N GLU A 306 1.96 7.44 36.19
CA GLU A 306 3.35 7.70 36.51
C GLU A 306 4.17 7.77 35.21
N VAL A 307 5.02 8.80 35.10
CA VAL A 307 5.97 8.92 33.99
C VAL A 307 7.17 8.03 34.29
N ALA A 308 7.26 6.91 33.58
CA ALA A 308 8.47 6.11 33.57
C ALA A 308 9.51 6.81 32.68
N ASN A 309 10.37 7.62 33.29
CA ASN A 309 11.57 8.10 32.60
C ASN A 309 12.40 6.88 32.20
N GLN A 310 12.37 6.51 30.93
CA GLN A 310 13.42 5.67 30.39
C GLN A 310 14.70 6.48 30.52
N LYS A 311 15.51 6.16 31.54
CA LYS A 311 16.93 6.50 31.48
C LYS A 311 17.39 5.88 30.16
N VAL A 312 17.66 6.74 29.17
CA VAL A 312 18.44 6.37 28.01
C VAL A 312 19.77 5.91 28.58
N THR A 313 19.89 4.62 28.80
CA THR A 313 21.19 4.00 29.03
C THR A 313 21.92 4.21 27.71
N PRO A 314 23.03 4.97 27.68
CA PRO A 314 23.85 5.03 26.48
C PRO A 314 24.35 3.60 26.26
N ALA A 315 23.79 2.90 25.29
CA ALA A 315 24.40 1.69 24.78
C ALA A 315 25.81 2.08 24.34
N GLN A 316 26.77 1.38 24.91
CA GLN A 316 28.19 1.68 24.83
C GLN A 316 28.65 1.90 23.38
N SER A 317 29.43 2.95 23.23
CA SER A 317 30.33 3.25 22.13
C SER A 317 30.80 2.03 21.31
N GLN A 318 30.53 2.06 20.01
CA GLN A 318 31.52 1.64 19.02
C GLN A 318 31.72 2.75 17.99
N ASN A 319 32.86 3.40 18.14
CA ASN A 319 33.64 4.21 17.21
C ASN A 319 33.04 4.49 15.82
N ALA A 320 32.77 5.78 15.55
CA ALA A 320 33.07 6.38 14.26
C ALA A 320 33.48 7.83 14.49
N SER A 321 34.80 8.06 14.43
CA SER A 321 35.42 9.35 14.23
C SER A 321 34.84 10.03 12.99
N THR A 322 34.44 11.31 13.09
CA THR A 322 34.70 12.28 12.02
C THR A 322 34.54 13.69 12.57
N TRP A 323 35.59 14.46 12.31
CA TRP A 323 35.80 15.85 12.66
C TRP A 323 34.97 16.76 11.76
N PHE A 324 34.48 17.88 12.30
CA PHE A 324 34.35 19.12 11.52
C PHE A 324 34.75 20.30 12.39
N ASP A 325 35.90 20.88 12.04
CA ASP A 325 36.34 22.20 12.44
C ASP A 325 35.55 23.27 11.68
N HIS A 326 35.21 24.33 12.43
CA HIS A 326 34.77 25.68 12.06
C HIS A 326 33.52 25.90 11.19
#